data_AF-A0A420N914-F1
#
_entry.id   AF-A0A420N914-F1
#
_cell.length_a   1.000
_cell.length_b   1.000
_cell.length_c   1.000
_cell.angle_alpha   90.00
_cell.angle_beta   90.00
_cell.angle_gamma   90.00
#
_symmetry.space_group_name_H-M   'P 1'
#
loop_
_entity.id
_entity.type
_entity.pdbx_description
1 polymer ?
#
loop_
_entity_poly.entity_id
_entity_poly.type
_entity_poly.pdbx_seq_one_letter_code
_entity_poly.pdbx_strand_id
1 'polypeptide(L)'
;MKGSSILHQITAFGGKRKVQFQKAIVQSPGYWPIVDPDLAESATKQFLAVLNVSSVEESRTRDSATVIKANQLQINRSPNGYFGYDPTVDSLFVPDLPHILLSEGAHTKMSKP
;
A
#
# COMPACT_ATOMS: atom_id res chain seq x y z
N MET A 1 3.43 -12.78 5.59
CA MET A 1 2.41 -11.73 5.41
C MET A 1 2.28 -10.97 6.71
N LYS A 2 2.35 -9.63 6.72
CA LYS A 2 2.18 -8.82 7.95
C LYS A 2 0.69 -8.67 8.29
N GLY A 3 0.37 -8.32 9.54
CA GLY A 3 -1.02 -8.07 9.97
C GLY A 3 -1.72 -6.98 9.16
N SER A 4 -0.99 -5.94 8.74
CA SER A 4 -1.54 -4.86 7.90
C SER A 4 -1.95 -5.35 6.51
N SER A 5 -1.16 -6.22 5.90
CA SER A 5 -1.51 -6.83 4.61
C SER A 5 -2.76 -7.70 4.73
N ILE A 6 -2.89 -8.47 5.83
CA ILE A 6 -4.10 -9.25 6.10
C ILE A 6 -5.32 -8.34 6.26
N LEU A 7 -5.18 -7.24 7.00
CA LEU A 7 -6.24 -6.25 7.19
C LEU A 7 -6.70 -5.66 5.86
N HIS A 8 -5.77 -5.28 4.97
CA HIS A 8 -6.12 -4.79 3.62
C HIS A 8 -6.82 -5.86 2.76
N GLN A 9 -6.46 -7.14 2.90
CA GLN A 9 -7.15 -8.23 2.20
C GLN A 9 -8.58 -8.45 2.75
N ILE A 10 -8.81 -8.25 4.04
CA ILE A 10 -10.14 -8.33 4.67
C ILE A 10 -11.06 -7.23 4.13
N THR A 11 -10.54 -6.02 3.95
CA THR A 11 -11.30 -4.86 3.47
C THR A 11 -11.23 -4.65 1.95
N ALA A 12 -10.54 -5.55 1.24
CA ALA A 12 -10.32 -5.41 -0.20
C ALA A 12 -11.65 -5.30 -0.97
N PHE A 13 -11.69 -4.39 -1.95
CA PHE A 13 -12.88 -4.12 -2.76
C PHE A 13 -14.14 -3.78 -1.94
N GLY A 14 -13.99 -3.34 -0.69
CA GLY A 14 -15.10 -3.04 0.20
C GLY A 14 -15.92 -4.29 0.55
N GLY A 15 -15.30 -5.48 0.55
CA GLY A 15 -15.99 -6.74 0.79
C GLY A 15 -16.89 -7.23 -0.34
N LYS A 16 -16.92 -6.53 -1.49
CA LYS A 16 -17.81 -6.86 -2.62
C LYS A 16 -17.36 -8.07 -3.44
N ARG A 17 -16.11 -8.50 -3.28
CA ARG A 17 -15.55 -9.67 -3.97
C ARG A 17 -15.31 -10.82 -3.00
N LYS A 18 -15.53 -12.04 -3.47
CA LYS A 18 -15.26 -13.25 -2.69
C LYS A 18 -13.77 -13.36 -2.40
N VAL A 19 -13.42 -13.61 -1.14
CA VAL A 19 -12.06 -13.86 -0.70
C VAL A 19 -11.69 -15.34 -0.81
N GLN A 20 -10.40 -15.63 -0.92
CA GLN A 20 -9.86 -16.99 -1.04
C GLN A 20 -9.45 -17.60 0.32
N PHE A 21 -9.90 -17.00 1.43
CA PHE A 21 -9.62 -17.46 2.79
C PHE A 21 -10.91 -17.56 3.62
N GLN A 22 -10.92 -18.43 4.62
CA GLN A 22 -12.06 -18.63 5.53
C GLN A 22 -11.82 -18.04 6.93
N LYS A 23 -10.55 -17.81 7.28
CA LYS A 23 -10.09 -17.28 8.58
C LYS A 23 -8.85 -16.44 8.36
N ALA A 24 -8.63 -15.47 9.25
CA ALA A 24 -7.47 -14.61 9.23
C ALA A 24 -7.03 -14.28 10.67
N ILE A 25 -5.73 -14.29 10.92
CA ILE A 25 -5.14 -13.86 12.20
C ILE A 25 -4.46 -12.52 11.95
N VAL A 26 -5.01 -11.46 12.53
CA VAL A 26 -4.59 -10.07 12.29
C VAL A 26 -3.65 -9.61 13.41
N GLN A 27 -2.43 -10.15 13.45
CA GLN A 27 -1.46 -9.80 14.49
C GLN A 27 -0.74 -8.49 14.13
N SER A 28 -0.79 -7.51 15.05
CA SER A 28 -0.10 -6.21 14.93
C SER A 28 -0.33 -5.49 13.59
N PRO A 29 -1.58 -5.14 13.22
CA PRO A 29 -1.90 -4.61 11.89
C PRO A 29 -1.58 -3.12 11.69
N GLY A 30 -0.45 -2.66 12.23
CA GLY A 30 0.00 -1.28 12.02
C GLY A 30 0.42 -1.02 10.57
N TYR A 31 -0.02 0.12 10.04
CA TYR A 31 0.37 0.66 8.73
C TYR A 31 0.30 2.19 8.79
N TRP A 32 0.94 2.87 7.85
CA TRP A 32 0.85 4.31 7.70
C TRP A 32 -0.39 4.68 6.85
N PRO A 33 -1.38 5.42 7.39
CA PRO A 33 -2.57 5.78 6.63
C PRO A 33 -2.23 6.81 5.55
N ILE A 34 -2.39 6.44 4.28
CA ILE A 34 -2.23 7.35 3.14
C ILE A 34 -3.61 7.56 2.50
N VAL A 35 -4.28 8.65 2.91
CA VAL A 35 -5.58 9.09 2.39
C VAL A 35 -5.49 10.08 1.26
N ASP A 36 -4.36 10.79 1.19
CA ASP A 36 -4.14 11.87 0.26
C ASP A 36 -3.33 11.36 -0.95
N PRO A 37 -3.92 11.35 -2.16
CA PRO A 37 -3.20 11.01 -3.38
C PRO A 37 -1.94 11.84 -3.59
N ASP A 38 -1.89 13.08 -3.08
CA ASP A 38 -0.73 13.95 -3.21
C ASP A 38 0.50 13.40 -2.46
N LEU A 39 0.30 12.62 -1.39
CA LEU A 39 1.40 11.94 -0.69
C LEU A 39 2.00 10.81 -1.54
N ALA A 40 1.17 10.03 -2.21
CA ALA A 40 1.62 8.98 -3.13
C ALA A 40 2.31 9.58 -4.37
N GLU A 41 1.78 10.69 -4.89
CA GLU A 41 2.38 11.44 -5.98
C GLU A 41 3.73 12.06 -5.58
N SER A 42 3.83 12.61 -4.37
CA SER A 42 5.09 13.14 -3.82
C SER A 42 6.15 12.05 -3.70
N ALA A 43 5.78 10.86 -3.18
CA ALA A 43 6.68 9.72 -3.11
C ALA A 43 7.16 9.28 -4.51
N THR A 44 6.27 9.30 -5.50
CA THR A 44 6.60 9.00 -6.91
C THR A 44 7.60 10.02 -7.46
N LYS A 45 7.33 11.32 -7.30
CA LYS A 45 8.23 12.40 -7.75
C LYS A 45 9.61 12.32 -7.11
N GLN A 46 9.68 12.02 -5.81
CA GLN A 46 10.95 11.82 -5.09
C GLN A 46 11.74 10.64 -5.65
N PHE A 47 11.08 9.51 -5.92
CA PHE A 47 11.71 8.35 -6.54
C PHE A 47 12.30 8.70 -7.92
N LEU A 48 11.51 9.35 -8.78
CA LEU A 48 11.92 9.73 -10.13
C LEU A 48 13.10 10.71 -10.10
N ALA A 49 13.09 11.68 -9.18
CA ALA A 49 14.18 12.61 -8.98
C ALA A 49 15.48 11.90 -8.52
N VAL A 50 15.36 10.92 -7.63
CA VAL A 50 16.50 10.11 -7.17
C VAL A 50 17.06 9.22 -8.28
N LEU A 51 16.18 8.64 -9.08
CA LEU A 51 16.54 7.78 -10.22
C LEU A 51 16.99 8.60 -11.45
N ASN A 52 16.85 9.92 -11.40
CA ASN A 52 17.18 10.86 -12.49
C ASN A 52 16.43 10.52 -13.79
N VAL A 53 15.12 10.35 -13.68
CA VAL A 53 14.19 10.09 -14.78
C VAL A 53 12.98 11.01 -14.67
N SER A 54 12.25 11.18 -15.76
CA SER A 54 11.09 12.08 -15.85
C SER A 54 9.74 11.37 -15.68
N SER A 55 9.70 10.04 -15.83
CA SER A 55 8.45 9.26 -15.77
C SER A 55 8.66 7.83 -15.25
N VAL A 56 7.55 7.20 -14.84
CA VAL A 56 7.53 5.79 -14.45
C VAL A 56 7.88 4.89 -15.64
N GLU A 57 7.45 5.26 -16.85
CA GLU A 57 7.79 4.55 -18.08
C GLU A 57 9.30 4.55 -18.31
N GLU A 58 9.95 5.71 -18.15
CA GLU A 58 11.40 5.81 -18.28
C GLU A 58 12.12 4.99 -17.19
N SER A 59 11.59 4.97 -15.96
CA SER A 59 12.17 4.18 -14.87
C SER A 59 12.29 2.68 -15.21
N ARG A 60 11.37 2.13 -16.00
CA ARG A 60 11.35 0.72 -16.41
C ARG A 60 12.46 0.36 -17.41
N THR A 61 13.10 1.35 -18.02
CA THR A 61 14.23 1.15 -18.94
C THR A 61 15.57 0.98 -18.21
N ARG A 62 15.62 1.32 -16.91
CA ARG A 62 16.83 1.22 -16.08
C ARG A 62 17.06 -0.22 -15.63
N ASP A 63 18.32 -0.59 -15.46
CA ASP A 63 18.66 -1.90 -14.90
C ASP A 63 18.21 -2.02 -13.43
N SER A 64 17.98 -3.26 -12.99
CA SER A 64 17.47 -3.50 -11.64
C SER A 64 18.40 -2.99 -10.53
N ALA A 65 19.73 -3.02 -10.72
CA ALA A 65 20.66 -2.56 -9.70
C ALA A 65 20.55 -1.03 -9.50
N THR A 66 20.40 -0.28 -10.59
CA THR A 66 20.14 1.17 -10.56
C THR A 66 18.81 1.50 -9.86
N VAL A 67 17.73 0.77 -10.20
CA VAL A 67 16.41 0.94 -9.56
C VAL A 67 16.47 0.61 -8.06
N ILE A 68 17.12 -0.48 -7.68
CA ILE A 68 17.29 -0.89 -6.27
C ILE A 68 18.06 0.17 -5.48
N LYS A 69 19.14 0.71 -6.06
CA LYS A 69 19.94 1.77 -5.42
C LYS A 69 19.12 3.05 -5.21
N ALA A 70 18.31 3.45 -6.20
CA ALA A 70 17.41 4.59 -6.07
C ALA A 70 16.37 4.38 -4.95
N ASN A 71 15.75 3.19 -4.91
CA ASN A 71 14.80 2.81 -3.87
C ASN A 71 15.42 2.87 -2.47
N GLN A 72 16.62 2.30 -2.29
CA GLN A 72 17.36 2.37 -1.03
C GLN A 72 17.62 3.82 -0.60
N LEU A 73 18.01 4.70 -1.53
CA LEU A 73 18.28 6.09 -1.22
C LEU A 73 17.01 6.84 -0.78
N GLN A 74 15.86 6.57 -1.40
CA GLN A 74 14.59 7.15 -0.98
C GLN A 74 14.15 6.67 0.41
N ILE A 75 14.25 5.36 0.67
CA ILE A 75 13.94 4.78 2.00
C ILE A 75 14.84 5.42 3.06
N ASN A 76 16.14 5.55 2.80
CA ASN A 76 17.10 6.17 3.73
C ASN A 76 16.81 7.66 4.00
N ARG A 77 16.11 8.35 3.09
CA ARG A 77 15.70 9.75 3.24
C ARG A 77 14.31 9.91 3.86
N SER A 78 13.59 8.81 4.10
CA SER A 78 12.23 8.86 4.64
C SER A 78 12.24 9.21 6.14
N PRO A 79 11.19 9.90 6.64
CA PRO A 79 11.02 10.17 8.07
C PRO A 79 11.07 8.89 8.92
N ASN A 80 11.60 9.00 10.15
CA ASN A 80 11.63 7.86 11.08
C ASN A 80 10.24 7.26 11.29
N GLY A 81 10.14 5.93 11.17
CA GLY A 81 8.87 5.20 11.30
C GLY A 81 8.04 5.12 10.02
N TYR A 82 8.47 5.78 8.94
CA TYR A 82 7.89 5.69 7.60
C TYR A 82 8.96 5.25 6.59
N PHE A 83 8.61 4.30 5.72
CA PHE A 83 9.57 3.72 4.77
C PHE A 83 9.35 4.20 3.32
N GLY A 84 8.59 5.28 3.14
CA GLY A 84 8.32 5.85 1.81
C GLY A 84 7.19 5.17 1.03
N TYR A 85 6.78 3.96 1.44
CA TYR A 85 5.78 3.15 0.74
C TYR A 85 4.85 2.43 1.72
N ASP A 86 3.54 2.59 1.53
CA ASP A 86 2.45 1.86 2.20
C ASP A 86 1.25 1.81 1.22
N PRO A 87 0.25 0.92 1.40
CA PRO A 87 -0.96 0.95 0.59
C PRO A 87 -1.64 2.32 0.65
N THR A 88 -2.11 2.76 -0.51
CA THR A 88 -2.83 4.02 -0.73
C THR A 88 -4.23 3.70 -1.19
N VAL A 89 -5.18 4.57 -0.85
CA VAL A 89 -6.55 4.51 -1.37
C VAL A 89 -6.52 4.60 -2.90
N ASP A 90 -7.04 3.59 -3.60
CA ASP A 90 -7.08 3.51 -5.06
C ASP A 90 -8.51 3.46 -5.62
N SER A 91 -9.51 3.62 -4.74
CA SER A 91 -10.95 3.56 -5.05
C SER A 91 -11.40 2.22 -5.68
N LEU A 92 -10.57 1.18 -5.64
CA LEU A 92 -10.83 -0.13 -6.22
C LEU A 92 -10.46 -1.28 -5.28
N PHE A 93 -9.17 -1.60 -5.16
CA PHE A 93 -8.69 -2.67 -4.27
C PHE A 93 -8.68 -2.18 -2.82
N VAL A 94 -8.18 -0.97 -2.58
CA VAL A 94 -8.28 -0.23 -1.32
C VAL A 94 -9.24 0.94 -1.54
N PRO A 95 -10.56 0.73 -1.43
CA PRO A 95 -11.53 1.78 -1.72
C PRO A 95 -11.52 2.91 -0.70
N ASP A 96 -11.13 2.62 0.55
CA ASP A 96 -10.91 3.57 1.63
C ASP A 96 -9.97 2.93 2.68
N LEU A 97 -9.61 3.66 3.74
CA LEU A 97 -8.82 3.14 4.85
C LEU A 97 -9.51 1.95 5.53
N PRO A 98 -8.77 0.89 5.88
CA PRO A 98 -9.35 -0.27 6.53
C PRO A 98 -10.22 0.02 7.76
N HIS A 99 -9.89 1.01 8.60
CA HIS A 99 -10.70 1.30 9.79
C HIS A 99 -12.07 1.92 9.45
N ILE A 100 -12.16 2.71 8.37
CA ILE A 100 -13.42 3.25 7.87
C ILE A 100 -14.27 2.10 7.32
N LEU A 101 -13.69 1.29 6.44
CA LEU A 101 -14.36 0.14 5.82
C LEU A 101 -14.86 -0.88 6.87
N LEU A 102 -14.10 -1.10 7.93
CA LEU A 102 -14.54 -1.93 9.05
C LEU A 102 -15.74 -1.32 9.78
N SER A 103 -15.73 -0.01 10.06
CA SER A 103 -16.85 0.66 10.73
C SER A 103 -18.15 0.65 9.91
N GLU A 104 -18.04 0.65 8.59
CA GLU A 104 -19.18 0.63 7.66
C GLU A 104 -19.68 -0.80 7.35
N GLY A 105 -19.00 -1.83 7.85
CA GLY A 105 -19.27 -3.22 7.46
C GLY A 105 -18.87 -3.55 6.01
N ALA A 106 -18.10 -2.68 5.35
CA ALA A 106 -17.58 -2.82 4.00
C ALA A 106 -16.33 -3.71 3.96
N HIS A 107 -16.46 -4.92 4.49
CA HIS A 107 -15.39 -5.90 4.55
C HIS A 107 -15.91 -7.31 4.24
N THR A 108 -14.99 -8.23 3.99
CA THR A 108 -15.38 -9.61 3.71
C THR A 108 -16.14 -10.22 4.88
N LYS A 109 -17.18 -10.98 4.58
CA LYS A 109 -17.94 -11.76 5.56
C LYS A 109 -17.37 -13.16 5.60
N MET A 110 -16.75 -13.52 6.72
CA MET A 110 -16.27 -14.88 6.91
C MET A 110 -17.45 -15.79 7.23
N SER A 111 -17.53 -16.94 6.58
CA SER A 111 -18.56 -17.93 6.86
C SER A 111 -18.45 -18.39 8.31
N LYS A 112 -19.58 -18.38 9.04
CA LYS A 112 -19.64 -19.06 10.35
C LYS A 112 -19.41 -20.57 10.13
N PRO A 113 -18.70 -21.24 11.06
CA PRO A 113 -18.61 -22.70 11.05
C PRO A 113 -19.99 -23.35 11.15
#